data_AF-A0A521TWZ0-F1
#
_entry.id   AF-A0A521TWZ0-F1
#
_cell.length_a   1.000
_cell.length_b   1.000
_cell.length_c   1.000
_cell.angle_alpha   90.00
_cell.angle_beta   90.00
_cell.angle_gamma   90.00
#
_symmetry.space_group_name_H-M   'P 1'
#
loop_
_entity.id
_entity.type
_entity.pdbx_description
1 polymer ?
#
loop_
_entity_poly.entity_id
_entity_poly.type
_entity_poly.pdbx_seq_one_letter_code
_entity_poly.pdbx_strand_id
1 'polypeptide(L)'
;MTNDFECAWDAMARTPDAVATGRGNYLFALQAMVLLEWASRLCHARGTALEQLSFALEQRNPRYFCQLPDVVDRPSEFDLPGPVGRSPGMGWLLQAIFDLVRNGQAHRYEQLSADLTGDSRFHIALTGATFGRTISSVADGITNVGPPSNHLRVDLGGDDERDVILTVRPEVLFLDLKVAIVESGVLESGASVAGFKRPQGVKAWQFDSNAIYSALSPGSN
;
A
#
# COMPACT_ATOMS: atom_id res chain seq x y z
N MET A 1 7.54 -11.20 2.23
CA MET A 1 6.72 -10.07 1.75
C MET A 1 7.47 -9.19 0.76
N THR A 2 8.62 -8.59 1.12
CA THR A 2 9.40 -7.77 0.15
C THR A 2 9.92 -8.59 -1.03
N ASN A 3 10.48 -9.78 -0.77
CA ASN A 3 10.95 -10.66 -1.86
C ASN A 3 9.81 -11.14 -2.75
N ASP A 4 8.62 -11.39 -2.18
CA ASP A 4 7.45 -11.84 -2.95
C ASP A 4 6.95 -10.73 -3.87
N PHE A 5 6.91 -9.49 -3.36
CA PHE A 5 6.60 -8.30 -4.17
C PHE A 5 7.59 -8.17 -5.32
N GLU A 6 8.90 -8.21 -5.03
CA GLU A 6 9.97 -8.01 -6.01
C GLU A 6 9.95 -9.09 -7.09
N CYS A 7 9.90 -10.36 -6.71
CA CYS A 7 9.84 -11.47 -7.65
C CYS A 7 8.60 -11.42 -8.53
N ALA A 8 7.42 -11.16 -7.94
CA ALA A 8 6.18 -11.08 -8.70
C ALA A 8 6.16 -9.86 -9.63
N TRP A 9 6.62 -8.70 -9.17
CA TRP A 9 6.73 -7.50 -9.99
C TRP A 9 7.68 -7.72 -11.16
N ASP A 10 8.87 -8.25 -10.90
CA ASP A 10 9.87 -8.50 -11.94
C ASP A 10 9.41 -9.54 -12.95
N ALA A 11 8.71 -10.60 -12.52
CA ALA A 11 8.12 -11.58 -13.43
C ALA A 11 7.12 -10.90 -14.39
N MET A 12 6.27 -10.02 -13.87
CA MET A 12 5.34 -9.24 -14.69
C MET A 12 6.08 -8.26 -15.60
N ALA A 13 7.05 -7.51 -15.07
CA ALA A 13 7.83 -6.54 -15.84
C ALA A 13 8.71 -7.18 -16.93
N ARG A 14 9.06 -8.46 -16.81
CA ARG A 14 9.77 -9.21 -17.86
C ARG A 14 8.86 -9.77 -18.95
N THR A 15 7.54 -9.76 -18.72
CA THR A 15 6.57 -10.20 -19.72
C THR A 15 6.24 -9.04 -20.66
N PRO A 16 6.43 -9.17 -22.00
CA PRO A 16 6.14 -8.10 -22.95
C PRO A 16 4.68 -7.61 -22.91
N ASP A 17 4.45 -6.32 -23.19
CA ASP A 17 3.11 -5.70 -23.18
C ASP A 17 2.15 -6.36 -24.18
N ALA A 18 2.66 -6.88 -25.30
CA ALA A 18 1.86 -7.54 -26.33
C ALA A 18 1.16 -8.82 -25.85
N VAL A 19 1.62 -9.45 -24.78
CA VAL A 19 1.10 -10.74 -24.30
C VAL A 19 0.59 -10.69 -22.86
N ALA A 20 0.86 -9.62 -22.13
CA ALA A 20 0.43 -9.48 -20.75
C ALA A 20 -0.95 -8.82 -20.65
N THR A 21 -1.90 -9.53 -20.06
CA THR A 21 -3.20 -8.96 -19.65
C THR A 21 -3.23 -8.75 -18.15
N GLY A 22 -3.61 -7.55 -17.70
CA GLY A 22 -3.68 -7.23 -16.27
C GLY A 22 -2.30 -7.19 -15.60
N ARG A 23 -1.80 -6.00 -15.28
CA ARG A 23 -0.43 -5.79 -14.78
C ARG A 23 -0.32 -5.74 -13.25
N GLY A 24 -1.24 -6.40 -12.55
CA GLY A 24 -1.23 -6.57 -11.09
C GLY A 24 -1.34 -5.28 -10.26
N ASN A 25 -1.82 -4.18 -10.85
CA ASN A 25 -1.84 -2.85 -10.22
C ASN A 25 -2.45 -2.84 -8.80
N TYR A 26 -3.64 -3.40 -8.61
CA TYR A 26 -4.30 -3.49 -7.29
C TYR A 26 -3.53 -4.39 -6.32
N LEU A 27 -3.07 -5.55 -6.77
CA LEU A 27 -2.33 -6.50 -5.94
C LEU A 27 -1.06 -5.86 -5.36
N PHE A 28 -0.28 -5.19 -6.21
CA PHE A 28 0.95 -4.53 -5.76
C PHE A 28 0.66 -3.34 -4.85
N ALA A 29 -0.35 -2.52 -5.16
CA ALA A 29 -0.73 -1.42 -4.26
C ALA A 29 -1.13 -1.95 -2.88
N LEU A 30 -1.93 -3.02 -2.83
CA LEU A 30 -2.32 -3.67 -1.58
C LEU A 30 -1.11 -4.22 -0.82
N GLN A 31 -0.18 -4.91 -1.49
CA GLN A 31 1.02 -5.42 -0.85
C GLN A 31 1.89 -4.29 -0.27
N ALA A 32 2.01 -3.15 -0.95
CA ALA A 32 2.70 -1.98 -0.43
C ALA A 32 1.99 -1.42 0.82
N MET A 33 0.65 -1.37 0.83
CA MET A 33 -0.11 -0.95 2.02
C MET A 33 -0.01 -1.94 3.18
N VAL A 34 0.08 -3.24 2.91
CA VAL A 34 0.32 -4.25 3.95
C VAL A 34 1.72 -4.07 4.57
N LEU A 35 2.73 -3.73 3.76
CA LEU A 35 4.06 -3.39 4.27
C LEU A 35 4.02 -2.16 5.19
N LEU A 36 3.29 -1.11 4.78
CA LEU A 36 3.08 0.08 5.59
C LEU A 36 2.34 -0.23 6.90
N GLU A 37 1.24 -0.99 6.85
CA GLU A 37 0.50 -1.44 8.04
C GLU A 37 1.42 -2.22 9.00
N TRP A 38 2.20 -3.16 8.46
CA TRP A 38 3.12 -3.97 9.26
C TRP A 38 4.17 -3.10 9.97
N ALA A 39 4.79 -2.17 9.25
CA ALA A 39 5.77 -1.24 9.83
C ALA A 39 5.13 -0.32 10.88
N SER A 40 3.93 0.18 10.59
CA SER A 40 3.18 1.07 11.48
C SER A 40 2.80 0.38 12.78
N ARG A 41 2.31 -0.86 12.72
CA ARG A 41 2.03 -1.68 13.91
C ARG A 41 3.29 -1.98 14.73
N LEU A 42 4.41 -2.20 14.06
CA LEU A 42 5.69 -2.40 14.73
C LEU A 42 6.16 -1.13 15.47
N CYS A 43 5.89 0.04 14.88
CA CYS A 43 6.20 1.34 15.47
C CYS A 43 5.23 1.74 16.58
N HIS A 44 3.93 1.43 16.47
CA HIS A 44 2.91 1.81 17.47
C HIS A 44 3.23 1.26 18.87
N ALA A 45 3.92 0.11 18.94
CA ALA A 45 4.40 -0.43 20.20
C ALA A 45 5.55 0.38 20.85
N ARG A 46 6.08 1.44 20.21
CA ARG A 46 7.40 2.03 20.49
C ARG A 46 7.48 3.54 20.24
N GLY A 47 7.50 4.30 21.34
CA GLY A 47 7.69 5.76 21.44
C GLY A 47 8.05 6.51 20.14
N THR A 48 9.35 6.62 19.83
CA THR A 48 9.85 7.46 18.72
C THR A 48 9.98 6.71 17.38
N ALA A 49 9.68 5.41 17.32
CA ALA A 49 9.89 4.62 16.10
C ALA A 49 8.98 5.11 14.96
N LEU A 50 7.75 5.51 15.28
CA LEU A 50 6.82 6.06 14.30
C LEU A 50 7.29 7.42 13.77
N GLU A 51 7.89 8.25 14.62
CA GLU A 51 8.46 9.54 14.20
C GLU A 51 9.67 9.33 13.28
N GLN A 52 10.54 8.36 13.60
CA GLN A 52 11.69 8.00 12.75
C GLN A 52 11.25 7.47 11.38
N LEU A 53 10.24 6.58 11.35
CA LEU A 53 9.64 6.10 10.10
C LEU A 53 9.02 7.24 9.30
N SER A 54 8.31 8.15 9.98
CA SER A 54 7.72 9.32 9.35
C SER A 54 8.78 10.23 8.75
N PHE A 55 9.83 10.55 9.51
CA PHE A 55 10.93 11.37 9.02
C PHE A 55 11.60 10.74 7.79
N ALA A 56 11.92 9.44 7.84
CA ALA A 56 12.53 8.74 6.72
C ALA A 56 11.63 8.77 5.47
N LEU A 57 10.32 8.55 5.64
CA LEU A 57 9.36 8.58 4.53
C LEU A 57 9.18 10.00 3.95
N GLU A 58 9.23 11.04 4.79
CA GLU A 58 9.19 12.44 4.34
C GLU A 58 10.40 12.78 3.45
N GLN A 59 11.59 12.28 3.82
CA GLN A 59 12.81 12.46 3.01
C GLN A 59 12.72 11.73 1.66
N ARG A 60 11.96 10.63 1.57
CA ARG A 60 11.71 9.94 0.30
C ARG A 60 10.81 10.77 -0.61
N ASN A 61 9.67 11.21 -0.10
CA ASN A 61 8.76 12.06 -0.83
C ASN A 61 7.84 12.86 0.12
N PRO A 62 8.02 14.19 0.24
CA PRO A 62 7.23 14.99 1.18
C PRO A 62 5.74 15.05 0.81
N ARG A 63 5.35 14.70 -0.43
CA ARG A 63 3.94 14.69 -0.85
C ARG A 63 3.10 13.68 -0.07
N TYR A 64 3.69 12.63 0.49
CA TYR A 64 2.96 11.68 1.36
C TYR A 64 2.29 12.38 2.56
N PHE A 65 2.86 13.49 3.03
CA PHE A 65 2.34 14.27 4.15
C PHE A 65 1.72 15.61 3.72
N CYS A 66 1.34 15.72 2.45
CA CYS A 66 0.49 16.81 2.00
C CYS A 66 -0.84 16.76 2.79
N GLN A 67 -1.23 17.90 3.35
CA GLN A 67 -2.46 18.03 4.10
C GLN A 67 -3.65 18.04 3.14
N LEU A 68 -4.64 17.20 3.41
CA LEU A 68 -5.94 17.23 2.75
C LEU A 68 -6.88 18.19 3.49
N PRO A 69 -7.91 18.73 2.79
CA PRO A 69 -8.82 19.73 3.39
C PRO A 69 -9.66 19.21 4.55
N ASP A 70 -9.78 17.89 4.71
CA ASP A 70 -10.60 17.25 5.74
C ASP A 70 -9.91 16.04 6.35
N VAL A 71 -10.51 15.47 7.38
CA VAL A 71 -10.08 14.24 8.03
C VAL A 71 -10.28 13.05 7.08
N VAL A 72 -9.32 12.14 7.11
CA VAL A 72 -9.42 10.84 6.45
C VAL A 72 -9.63 9.81 7.55
N ASP A 73 -10.42 8.78 7.26
CA ASP A 73 -10.65 7.69 8.19
C ASP A 73 -9.35 6.97 8.55
N ARG A 74 -9.28 6.41 9.76
CA ARG A 74 -8.02 5.88 10.31
C ARG A 74 -8.18 4.49 10.90
N PRO A 75 -7.12 3.67 10.84
CA PRO A 75 -7.07 2.45 11.63
C PRO A 75 -7.21 2.79 13.12
N SER A 76 -8.08 2.06 13.82
CA SER A 76 -8.26 2.20 15.28
C SER A 76 -7.21 1.43 16.09
N GLU A 77 -6.48 0.53 15.45
CA GLU A 77 -5.56 -0.40 16.12
C GLU A 77 -4.08 0.04 16.12
N PHE A 78 -3.71 1.00 15.28
CA PHE A 78 -2.34 1.50 15.14
C PHE A 78 -2.33 2.86 14.45
N ASP A 79 -1.23 3.59 14.62
CA ASP A 79 -1.04 4.90 13.98
C ASP A 79 -0.23 4.76 12.69
N LEU A 80 -0.68 5.44 11.63
CA LEU A 80 0.08 5.60 10.39
C LEU A 80 1.14 6.72 10.53
N PRO A 81 2.25 6.65 9.77
CA PRO A 81 3.22 7.74 9.68
C PRO A 81 2.55 9.07 9.31
N GLY A 82 3.05 10.15 9.89
CA GLY A 82 2.56 11.50 9.68
C GLY A 82 3.65 12.54 9.91
N PRO A 83 3.44 13.80 9.49
CA PRO A 83 4.45 14.84 9.60
C PRO A 83 4.88 15.05 11.06
N VAL A 84 6.20 15.06 11.28
CA VAL A 84 6.79 15.16 12.62
C VAL A 84 6.39 16.48 13.29
N GLY A 85 6.00 16.41 14.56
CA GLY A 85 5.63 17.59 15.36
C GLY A 85 4.25 18.18 15.03
N ARG A 86 3.41 17.49 14.24
CA ARG A 86 2.02 17.88 14.00
C ARG A 86 1.04 16.98 14.73
N SER A 87 -0.12 17.54 15.06
CA SER A 87 -1.16 16.83 15.82
C SER A 87 -1.68 15.60 15.07
N PRO A 88 -1.82 14.45 15.75
CA PRO A 88 -2.58 13.33 15.23
C PRO A 88 -4.03 13.79 15.03
N GLY A 89 -4.50 13.88 13.79
CA GLY A 89 -5.89 14.29 13.54
C GLY A 89 -6.20 14.75 12.12
N MET A 90 -5.19 15.27 11.42
CA MET A 90 -5.39 15.82 10.08
C MET A 90 -5.30 14.75 8.98
N GLY A 91 -6.14 14.85 7.94
CA GLY A 91 -6.07 13.96 6.79
C GLY A 91 -4.79 14.22 6.00
N TRP A 92 -3.89 13.23 5.98
CA TRP A 92 -2.68 13.27 5.15
C TRP A 92 -2.88 12.43 3.89
N LEU A 93 -2.23 12.80 2.79
CA LEU A 93 -2.33 12.05 1.54
C LEU A 93 -2.05 10.55 1.71
N LEU A 94 -1.02 10.18 2.49
CA LEU A 94 -0.71 8.79 2.78
C LEU A 94 -1.86 8.05 3.48
N GLN A 95 -2.60 8.74 4.36
CA GLN A 95 -3.76 8.17 5.03
C GLN A 95 -4.89 7.91 4.02
N ALA A 96 -5.13 8.83 3.08
CA ALA A 96 -6.13 8.62 2.01
C ALA A 96 -5.75 7.47 1.08
N ILE A 97 -4.47 7.38 0.71
CA ILE A 97 -3.96 6.26 -0.09
C ILE A 97 -4.15 4.95 0.68
N PHE A 98 -3.79 4.93 1.97
CA PHE A 98 -3.96 3.76 2.80
C PHE A 98 -5.42 3.35 2.89
N ASP A 99 -6.30 4.27 3.24
CA ASP A 99 -7.72 3.95 3.41
C ASP A 99 -8.34 3.42 2.12
N LEU A 100 -8.19 4.14 1.00
CA LEU A 100 -8.79 3.73 -0.27
C LEU A 100 -8.21 2.42 -0.81
N VAL A 101 -6.90 2.18 -0.67
CA VAL A 101 -6.27 0.93 -1.16
C VAL A 101 -6.47 -0.24 -0.20
N ARG A 102 -6.41 -0.03 1.12
CA ARG A 102 -6.40 -1.11 2.13
C ARG A 102 -7.78 -1.45 2.66
N ASN A 103 -8.64 -0.44 2.86
CA ASN A 103 -9.99 -0.56 3.41
C ASN A 103 -11.07 -0.38 2.34
N GLY A 104 -10.76 0.33 1.25
CA GLY A 104 -11.61 0.39 0.07
C GLY A 104 -11.74 -0.96 -0.63
N GLN A 105 -12.50 -0.96 -1.71
CA GLN A 105 -12.84 -2.16 -2.47
C GLN A 105 -11.70 -2.68 -3.37
N ALA A 106 -10.44 -2.31 -3.09
CA ALA A 106 -9.27 -2.80 -3.83
C ALA A 106 -9.16 -4.33 -3.84
N HIS A 107 -9.61 -4.98 -2.75
CA HIS A 107 -9.70 -6.43 -2.63
C HIS A 107 -10.77 -7.05 -3.54
N ARG A 108 -11.71 -6.25 -4.05
CA ARG A 108 -12.71 -6.61 -5.06
C ARG A 108 -12.34 -6.14 -6.48
N TYR A 109 -11.16 -5.52 -6.65
CA TYR A 109 -10.75 -4.88 -7.91
C TYR A 109 -11.73 -3.79 -8.39
N GLU A 110 -12.47 -3.18 -7.46
CA GLU A 110 -13.38 -2.08 -7.74
C GLU A 110 -12.67 -0.72 -7.61
N GLN A 111 -13.36 0.33 -8.05
CA GLN A 111 -12.87 1.70 -8.10
C GLN A 111 -12.40 2.21 -6.74
N LEU A 112 -11.19 2.78 -6.71
CA LEU A 112 -10.60 3.40 -5.52
C LEU A 112 -10.99 4.86 -5.46
N SER A 113 -12.28 5.12 -5.21
CA SER A 113 -12.82 6.47 -5.18
C SER A 113 -13.47 6.81 -3.85
N ALA A 114 -13.34 8.07 -3.46
CA ALA A 114 -14.18 8.70 -2.45
C ALA A 114 -15.04 9.78 -3.12
N ASP A 115 -16.32 9.83 -2.77
CA ASP A 115 -17.17 10.95 -3.16
C ASP A 115 -16.74 12.21 -2.40
N LEU A 116 -16.61 13.31 -3.13
CA LEU A 116 -16.34 14.63 -2.59
C LEU A 116 -17.64 15.43 -2.51
N THR A 117 -17.65 16.48 -1.70
CA THR A 117 -18.77 17.43 -1.72
C THR A 117 -18.92 18.08 -3.11
N GLY A 118 -20.15 18.22 -3.61
CA GLY A 118 -20.42 18.88 -4.90
C GLY A 118 -20.41 17.96 -6.13
N ASP A 119 -20.76 16.68 -5.95
CA ASP A 119 -20.91 15.66 -7.00
C ASP A 119 -19.63 15.36 -7.80
N SER A 120 -18.46 15.58 -7.19
CA SER A 120 -17.15 15.21 -7.75
C SER A 120 -16.55 14.04 -6.96
N ARG A 121 -15.53 13.39 -7.51
CA ARG A 121 -14.86 12.25 -6.88
C ARG A 121 -13.36 12.44 -6.81
N PHE A 122 -12.76 11.84 -5.78
CA PHE A 122 -11.33 11.66 -5.66
C PHE A 122 -10.98 10.21 -5.99
N HIS A 123 -10.16 9.99 -7.01
CA HIS A 123 -9.78 8.67 -7.51
C HIS A 123 -8.31 8.37 -7.31
N ILE A 124 -7.98 7.12 -7.01
CA ILE A 124 -6.62 6.61 -7.12
C ILE A 124 -6.47 5.80 -8.40
N ALA A 125 -5.69 6.33 -9.34
CA ALA A 125 -5.25 5.62 -10.53
C ALA A 125 -3.98 4.83 -10.21
N LEU A 126 -4.09 3.49 -10.17
CA LEU A 126 -2.96 2.59 -9.96
C LEU A 126 -2.32 2.19 -11.28
N THR A 127 -1.03 2.46 -11.45
CA THR A 127 -0.26 1.88 -12.55
C THR A 127 0.06 0.41 -12.27
N GLY A 128 0.22 -0.38 -13.32
CA GLY A 128 0.74 -1.75 -13.21
C GLY A 128 2.20 -1.86 -13.64
N ALA A 129 2.76 -3.05 -13.50
CA ALA A 129 4.09 -3.37 -14.02
C ALA A 129 4.17 -3.06 -15.52
N THR A 130 5.18 -2.28 -15.92
CA THR A 130 5.49 -1.96 -17.32
C THR A 130 6.62 -2.86 -17.79
N PHE A 131 6.59 -3.29 -19.06
CA PHE A 131 7.67 -4.08 -19.61
C PHE A 131 9.05 -3.39 -19.45
N GLY A 132 10.05 -4.15 -19.03
CA GLY A 132 11.42 -3.68 -18.78
C GLY A 132 11.60 -2.91 -17.47
N ARG A 133 10.53 -2.53 -16.76
CA ARG A 133 10.60 -1.78 -15.49
C ARG A 133 10.60 -2.71 -14.27
N THR A 134 11.67 -3.48 -14.12
CA THR A 134 11.93 -4.27 -12.90
C THR A 134 12.13 -3.37 -11.67
N ILE A 135 12.03 -3.93 -10.46
CA ILE A 135 12.27 -3.18 -9.22
C ILE A 135 13.69 -2.60 -9.21
N SER A 136 14.69 -3.38 -9.62
CA SER A 136 16.07 -2.88 -9.73
C SER A 136 16.15 -1.70 -10.70
N SER A 137 15.55 -1.81 -11.89
CA SER A 137 15.55 -0.72 -12.88
C SER A 137 14.88 0.55 -12.34
N VAL A 138 13.79 0.41 -11.57
CA VAL A 138 13.11 1.55 -10.95
C VAL A 138 13.95 2.16 -9.83
N ALA A 139 14.55 1.35 -8.97
CA ALA A 139 15.43 1.82 -7.90
C ALA A 139 16.66 2.55 -8.47
N ASP A 140 17.27 2.02 -9.52
CA ASP A 140 18.37 2.65 -10.23
C ASP A 140 17.93 3.98 -10.85
N GLY A 141 16.75 4.02 -11.46
CA GLY A 141 16.17 5.24 -12.02
C GLY A 141 15.95 6.32 -10.95
N ILE A 142 15.38 5.95 -9.81
CA ILE A 142 15.16 6.86 -8.68
C ILE A 142 16.49 7.40 -8.16
N THR A 143 17.49 6.54 -8.03
CA THR A 143 18.81 6.92 -7.51
C THR A 143 19.55 7.87 -8.45
N ASN A 144 19.48 7.62 -9.76
CA ASN A 144 20.26 8.37 -10.75
C ASN A 144 19.55 9.64 -11.25
N VAL A 145 18.22 9.65 -11.30
CA VAL A 145 17.43 10.73 -11.92
C VAL A 145 16.44 11.36 -10.94
N GLY A 146 15.96 10.61 -9.96
CA GLY A 146 14.91 11.03 -9.03
C GLY A 146 13.59 10.27 -9.23
N PRO A 147 12.61 10.48 -8.33
CA PRO A 147 11.32 9.80 -8.39
C PRO A 147 10.58 10.15 -9.70
N PRO A 148 9.85 9.19 -10.30
CA PRO A 148 9.08 9.47 -11.51
C PRO A 148 8.09 10.61 -11.27
N SER A 149 8.07 11.60 -12.16
CA SER A 149 7.21 12.79 -12.03
C SER A 149 5.70 12.48 -12.04
N ASN A 150 5.31 11.30 -12.54
CA ASN A 150 3.93 10.82 -12.54
C ASN A 150 3.54 10.06 -11.27
N HIS A 151 4.46 9.81 -10.34
CA HIS A 151 4.12 9.27 -9.01
C HIS A 151 3.59 10.38 -8.11
N LEU A 152 2.42 10.15 -7.48
CA LEU A 152 1.67 11.17 -6.73
C LEU A 152 1.39 12.42 -7.56
N ARG A 153 1.18 12.24 -8.87
CA ARG A 153 0.69 13.30 -9.75
C ARG A 153 -0.82 13.42 -9.57
N VAL A 154 -1.28 14.64 -9.43
CA VAL A 154 -2.71 14.97 -9.40
C VAL A 154 -3.08 15.55 -10.75
N ASP A 155 -4.08 14.96 -11.37
CA ASP A 155 -4.70 15.43 -12.61
C ASP A 155 -6.19 15.73 -12.34
N LEU A 156 -6.77 16.64 -13.12
CA LEU A 156 -8.22 16.80 -13.19
C LEU A 156 -8.74 15.98 -14.37
N GLY A 157 -9.81 15.24 -14.17
CA GLY A 157 -10.43 14.44 -15.22
C GLY A 157 -11.10 13.16 -14.70
N GLY A 158 -11.77 12.47 -15.61
CA GLY A 158 -12.66 11.35 -15.33
C GLY A 158 -13.82 11.38 -16.34
N ASP A 159 -14.95 10.77 -15.98
CA ASP A 159 -16.20 10.97 -16.72
C ASP A 159 -16.75 12.40 -16.52
N ASP A 160 -16.29 13.10 -15.47
CA ASP A 160 -16.56 14.50 -15.16
C ASP A 160 -15.23 15.27 -15.01
N GLU A 161 -15.09 16.44 -15.65
CA GLU A 161 -13.87 17.29 -15.56
C GLU A 161 -13.62 17.83 -14.14
N ARG A 162 -14.56 17.66 -13.22
CA ARG A 162 -14.45 18.03 -11.80
C ARG A 162 -13.79 16.95 -10.95
N ASP A 163 -13.59 15.74 -11.47
CA ASP A 163 -12.96 14.66 -10.75
C ASP A 163 -11.46 14.89 -10.55
N VAL A 164 -10.96 14.48 -9.40
CA VAL A 164 -9.55 14.58 -9.01
C VAL A 164 -8.93 13.19 -9.07
N ILE A 165 -7.92 13.00 -9.92
CA ILE A 165 -7.22 11.71 -10.07
C ILE A 165 -5.82 11.83 -9.49
N LEU A 166 -5.52 11.01 -8.48
CA LEU A 166 -4.17 10.78 -7.98
C LEU A 166 -3.56 9.54 -8.64
N THR A 167 -2.48 9.73 -9.39
CA THR A 167 -1.70 8.60 -9.91
C THR A 167 -0.76 8.06 -8.84
N VAL A 168 -0.92 6.78 -8.49
CA VAL A 168 -0.01 6.05 -7.59
C VAL A 168 0.70 4.97 -8.38
N ARG A 169 2.02 4.90 -8.19
CA ARG A 169 2.90 3.88 -8.77
C ARG A 169 3.29 2.89 -7.70
N PRO A 170 2.73 1.66 -7.67
CA PRO A 170 2.94 0.73 -6.58
C PRO A 170 4.41 0.38 -6.33
N GLU A 171 5.22 0.31 -7.38
CA GLU A 171 6.65 0.02 -7.30
C GLU A 171 7.46 1.15 -6.65
N VAL A 172 7.09 2.41 -6.91
CA VAL A 172 7.75 3.57 -6.30
C VAL A 172 7.34 3.66 -4.83
N LEU A 173 6.04 3.54 -4.56
CA LEU A 173 5.49 3.49 -3.21
C LEU A 173 6.13 2.38 -2.38
N PHE A 174 6.24 1.17 -2.92
CA PHE A 174 6.90 0.05 -2.27
C PHE A 174 8.37 0.34 -1.96
N LEU A 175 9.12 0.91 -2.90
CA LEU A 175 10.53 1.25 -2.70
C LEU A 175 10.70 2.36 -1.64
N ASP A 176 9.87 3.40 -1.66
CA ASP A 176 9.89 4.46 -0.67
C ASP A 176 9.62 3.90 0.73
N LEU A 177 8.60 3.05 0.88
CA LEU A 177 8.30 2.38 2.15
C LEU A 177 9.43 1.46 2.61
N LYS A 178 9.94 0.61 1.70
CA LYS A 178 11.02 -0.34 2.01
C LYS A 178 12.27 0.40 2.49
N VAL A 179 12.68 1.46 1.78
CA VAL A 179 13.85 2.26 2.14
C VAL A 179 13.60 3.00 3.45
N ALA A 180 12.43 3.63 3.64
CA ALA A 180 12.10 4.33 4.87
C ALA A 180 12.10 3.40 6.10
N ILE A 181 11.62 2.15 5.96
CA ILE A 181 11.67 1.14 7.02
C ILE A 181 13.11 0.77 7.41
N VAL A 182 14.00 0.66 6.42
CA VAL A 182 15.42 0.37 6.68
C VAL A 182 16.10 1.57 7.33
N GLU A 183 15.96 2.76 6.75
CA GLU A 183 16.63 3.99 7.22
C GLU A 183 16.13 4.47 8.58
N SER A 184 14.88 4.18 8.93
CA SER A 184 14.34 4.48 10.26
C SER A 184 14.85 3.57 11.37
N GLY A 185 15.56 2.49 11.05
CA GLY A 185 16.07 1.53 12.03
C GLY A 185 14.97 0.72 12.73
N VAL A 186 13.73 0.75 12.22
CA VAL A 186 12.58 0.06 12.82
C VAL A 186 12.85 -1.44 12.98
N LEU A 187 13.61 -2.03 12.05
CA LEU A 187 14.00 -3.45 12.07
C LEU A 187 15.12 -3.80 13.06
N GLU A 188 16.06 -2.88 13.29
CA GLU A 188 17.26 -3.12 14.12
C GLU A 188 16.93 -3.13 15.63
N SER A 189 15.75 -2.66 15.98
CA SER A 189 15.33 -2.46 17.36
C SER A 189 14.94 -3.75 18.12
N GLY A 190 15.20 -4.95 17.57
CA GLY A 190 14.85 -6.24 18.21
C GLY A 190 13.34 -6.44 18.39
N ALA A 191 12.55 -5.82 17.51
CA ALA A 191 11.10 -5.77 17.59
C ALA A 191 10.44 -7.02 16.99
N SER A 192 9.48 -7.60 17.70
CA SER A 192 8.56 -8.57 17.11
C SER A 192 7.17 -7.96 17.02
N VAL A 193 6.56 -8.06 15.84
CA VAL A 193 5.12 -7.86 15.71
C VAL A 193 4.46 -9.06 16.39
N ALA A 194 3.50 -8.84 17.29
CA ALA A 194 2.59 -9.90 17.68
C ALA A 194 1.92 -10.38 16.39
N GLY A 195 2.34 -11.53 15.86
CA GLY A 195 1.95 -11.98 14.52
C GLY A 195 0.44 -11.87 14.32
N PHE A 196 -0.02 -11.57 13.10
CA PHE A 196 -1.44 -11.38 12.78
C PHE A 196 -2.29 -12.46 13.46
N LYS A 197 -2.93 -12.09 14.58
CA LYS A 197 -3.72 -13.05 15.34
C LYS A 197 -5.05 -13.16 14.63
N ARG A 198 -5.38 -14.38 14.19
CA ARG A 198 -6.76 -14.72 13.87
C ARG A 198 -7.63 -14.35 15.09
N PRO A 199 -8.81 -13.72 14.91
CA PRO A 199 -9.65 -13.30 16.04
C PRO A 199 -9.79 -14.44 17.06
N GLN A 200 -9.30 -14.23 18.28
CA GLN A 200 -9.48 -15.19 19.35
C GLN A 200 -10.96 -15.16 19.76
N GLY A 201 -11.67 -16.27 19.57
CA GLY A 201 -13.09 -16.40 19.90
C GLY A 201 -13.92 -17.09 18.82
N VAL A 202 -13.45 -17.14 17.57
CA VAL A 202 -14.04 -18.02 16.55
C VAL A 202 -13.37 -19.38 16.71
N LYS A 203 -14.14 -20.38 17.16
CA LYS A 203 -13.67 -21.76 17.35
C LYS A 203 -12.76 -22.19 16.19
N ALA A 204 -11.62 -22.80 16.51
CA ALA A 204 -10.78 -23.46 15.53
C ALA A 204 -11.65 -24.28 14.56
N TRP A 205 -11.28 -24.34 13.28
CA TRP A 205 -12.02 -25.10 12.29
C TRP A 205 -12.35 -26.50 12.85
N GLN A 206 -13.63 -26.80 13.01
CA GLN A 206 -14.10 -28.04 13.66
C GLN A 206 -14.33 -29.15 12.63
N PHE A 207 -13.37 -29.36 11.76
CA PHE A 207 -13.38 -30.50 10.85
C PHE A 207 -12.15 -31.36 11.10
N ASP A 208 -12.34 -32.67 11.01
CA ASP A 208 -11.22 -33.61 11.00
C ASP A 208 -10.63 -33.74 9.58
N SER A 209 -9.48 -34.40 9.49
CA SER A 209 -8.78 -34.62 8.21
C SER A 209 -9.62 -35.39 7.19
N ASN A 210 -10.56 -36.24 7.62
CA ASN A 210 -11.42 -37.03 6.74
C ASN A 210 -12.54 -36.18 6.14
N ALA A 211 -13.08 -35.24 6.91
CA ALA A 211 -14.10 -34.28 6.44
C ALA A 211 -13.55 -33.36 5.35
N ILE A 212 -12.30 -32.89 5.49
CA ILE A 212 -11.62 -32.13 4.43
C ILE A 212 -11.34 -33.01 3.20
N TYR A 213 -10.79 -34.20 3.41
CA TYR A 213 -10.43 -35.11 2.32
C TYR A 213 -11.65 -35.49 1.48
N SER A 214 -12.79 -35.75 2.12
CA SER A 214 -14.04 -36.08 1.44
C SER A 214 -14.62 -34.90 0.66
N ALA A 215 -14.54 -33.68 1.21
CA ALA A 215 -15.05 -32.47 0.55
C ALA A 215 -14.20 -32.03 -0.65
N LEU A 216 -12.92 -32.38 -0.67
CA LEU A 216 -11.95 -31.93 -1.69
C LEU A 216 -11.60 -33.00 -2.72
N SER A 217 -12.06 -34.24 -2.54
CA SER A 217 -11.88 -35.30 -3.53
C SER A 217 -13.02 -35.23 -4.57
N PRO A 218 -12.73 -34.98 -5.86
CA PRO A 218 -13.76 -34.92 -6.88
C PRO A 218 -14.28 -36.32 -7.17
N GLY A 219 -15.48 -36.67 -6.69
CA GLY A 219 -16.20 -37.87 -7.14
C GLY A 219 -16.92 -38.73 -6.10
N SER A 220 -17.61 -38.15 -5.11
CA SER A 220 -18.49 -38.91 -4.22
C SER A 220 -19.88 -38.28 -4.13
N ASN A 221 -20.66 -38.43 -5.21
CA ASN A 221 -22.12 -38.59 -5.13
C ASN A 221 -22.44 -40.04 -5.46
#